data_AF-T0JZF4-F1
#
_entry.id   AF-T0JZF4-F1
#
_cell.length_a   1.000
_cell.length_b   1.000
_cell.length_c   1.000
_cell.angle_alpha   90.00
_cell.angle_beta   90.00
_cell.angle_gamma   90.00
#
_symmetry.space_group_name_H-M   'P 1'
#
loop_
_entity.id
_entity.type
_entity.pdbx_description
1 polymer ?
#
loop_
_entity_poly.entity_id
_entity_poly.type
_entity_poly.pdbx_seq_one_letter_code
_entity_poly.pdbx_strand_id
1 'polypeptide(L)'
;MEWLGRAKINFTHSPAPLSLKEKDGSKTDILKVCEKVIPPCQMNPLLFNGHVQTMWTATKQHGPPIYYKRHVFDADSKAVEGTFAVDFVTKPFEETDETLPPRTVYFKDDELAALPSDDERPQLVVLHGLSGGSHEIYLRHAIAPLVESGEWDICVVNSRGCAKSKFTSGTLYNARATWDFRQTVKWLREKFPNRPLFGLGFSLGANMLTNYCGEEGTNCLLTAAIVCSNPFNLEVANKALKRTLIGREVYQRVMGQSMKQLINGHREAMEKYTKLDLERLNNVTYLDEFDREVQCISWGYPTESAYYRDASSCDAVLAIRVPFLALHAKDDPIAVEEAIPYEEFQKNPYTVLCTTSLGGHLCWFEPGGGRWHAKPVTNFFNHMAFNVDHNALPPKTNGVPVTNGSAEYHFDAAKHRMEIKVRE
;
A
#
# COMPACT_ATOMS: atom_id res chain seq x y z
N MET A 1 4.54 7.99 30.30
CA MET A 1 3.89 9.22 29.81
C MET A 1 4.43 9.53 28.43
N GLU A 2 3.56 9.65 27.43
CA GLU A 2 3.90 10.01 26.04
C GLU A 2 4.05 11.52 25.91
N TRP A 3 4.88 12.07 26.80
CA TRP A 3 5.10 13.50 26.94
C TRP A 3 6.08 13.98 25.85
N LEU A 4 5.79 15.15 25.26
CA LEU A 4 6.63 15.81 24.25
C LEU A 4 6.86 14.99 22.96
N GLY A 5 5.84 14.29 22.45
CA GLY A 5 5.89 13.64 21.13
C GLY A 5 6.66 12.32 21.07
N ARG A 6 7.09 11.76 22.20
CA ARG A 6 7.69 10.41 22.27
C ARG A 6 6.62 9.34 22.14
N ALA A 7 6.50 8.77 20.94
CA ALA A 7 5.60 7.64 20.68
C ALA A 7 6.23 6.35 21.20
N LYS A 8 5.41 5.49 21.81
CA LYS A 8 5.81 4.11 22.14
C LYS A 8 5.73 3.26 20.90
N ILE A 9 6.70 2.36 20.72
CA ILE A 9 6.71 1.37 19.64
C ILE A 9 6.42 0.00 20.25
N ASN A 10 5.52 -0.76 19.64
CA ASN A 10 5.28 -2.16 19.99
C ASN A 10 5.29 -3.05 18.75
N PHE A 11 5.75 -4.28 18.90
CA PHE A 11 5.77 -5.29 17.86
C PHE A 11 4.73 -6.38 18.15
N THR A 12 3.92 -6.71 17.15
CA THR A 12 3.05 -7.89 17.14
C THR A 12 3.52 -8.81 16.04
N HIS A 13 3.81 -10.06 16.40
CA HIS A 13 4.43 -11.04 15.51
C HIS A 13 4.14 -12.45 16.03
N SER A 14 4.43 -13.46 15.21
CA SER A 14 4.35 -14.86 15.63
C SER A 14 5.37 -15.20 16.73
N PRO A 15 5.04 -16.08 17.70
CA PRO A 15 6.02 -16.58 18.68
C PRO A 15 7.25 -17.24 18.05
N ALA A 16 7.17 -17.67 16.79
CA ALA A 16 8.29 -18.18 16.01
C ALA A 16 8.44 -17.38 14.70
N PRO A 17 9.01 -16.16 14.75
CA PRO A 17 9.20 -15.34 13.54
C PRO A 17 10.06 -16.05 12.50
N LEU A 18 9.87 -15.67 11.23
CA LEU A 18 10.63 -16.21 10.10
C LEU A 18 12.14 -16.04 10.34
N SER A 19 12.86 -17.17 10.33
CA SER A 19 14.31 -17.15 10.35
C SER A 19 14.86 -16.67 9.02
N LEU A 20 15.82 -15.76 9.09
CA LEU A 20 16.53 -15.19 7.95
C LEU A 20 18.02 -15.54 8.07
N LYS A 21 18.67 -15.72 6.92
CA LYS A 21 20.13 -15.87 6.83
C LYS A 21 20.70 -14.62 6.18
N GLU A 22 21.74 -14.06 6.78
CA GLU A 22 22.47 -12.93 6.22
C GLU A 22 23.54 -13.43 5.24
N LYS A 23 23.98 -12.57 4.33
CA LYS A 23 25.03 -12.86 3.33
C LYS A 23 26.39 -13.19 3.97
N ASP A 24 26.64 -12.74 5.20
CA ASP A 24 27.82 -13.10 5.99
C ASP A 24 27.74 -14.48 6.65
N GLY A 25 26.61 -15.19 6.48
CA GLY A 25 26.35 -16.51 7.03
C GLY A 25 25.71 -16.51 8.42
N SER A 26 25.56 -15.35 9.06
CA SER A 26 24.87 -15.24 10.34
C SER A 26 23.37 -15.51 10.20
N LYS A 27 22.73 -15.92 11.31
CA LYS A 27 21.29 -16.18 11.37
C LYS A 27 20.61 -15.10 12.20
N THR A 28 19.49 -14.62 11.71
CA THR A 28 18.59 -13.71 12.41
C THR A 28 17.14 -14.16 12.21
N ASP A 29 16.19 -13.32 12.59
CA ASP A 29 14.79 -13.45 12.25
C ASP A 29 14.20 -12.08 11.90
N ILE A 30 13.04 -12.08 11.24
CA ILE A 30 12.40 -10.84 10.77
C ILE A 30 12.10 -9.85 11.91
N LEU A 31 11.78 -10.34 13.12
CA LEU A 31 11.53 -9.48 14.27
C LEU A 31 12.80 -8.76 14.68
N LYS A 32 13.92 -9.47 14.85
CA LYS A 32 15.20 -8.86 15.20
C LYS A 32 15.68 -7.86 14.16
N VAL A 33 15.41 -8.12 12.87
CA VAL A 33 15.66 -7.13 11.81
C VAL A 33 14.82 -5.88 12.06
N CYS A 34 13.51 -6.02 12.29
CA CYS A 34 12.63 -4.89 12.60
C CYS A 34 13.08 -4.11 13.85
N GLU A 35 13.39 -4.78 14.95
CA GLU A 35 13.88 -4.14 16.19
C GLU A 35 15.18 -3.37 15.98
N LYS A 36 16.06 -3.86 15.10
CA LYS A 36 17.33 -3.19 14.76
C LYS A 36 17.14 -1.98 13.85
N VAL A 37 16.28 -2.10 12.83
CA VAL A 37 16.17 -1.09 11.75
C VAL A 37 15.16 0.01 12.03
N ILE A 38 14.22 -0.22 12.95
CA ILE A 38 13.19 0.76 13.31
C ILE A 38 13.70 1.67 14.43
N PRO A 39 13.95 2.97 14.16
CA PRO A 39 14.46 3.89 15.16
C PRO A 39 13.34 4.34 16.13
N PRO A 40 13.69 4.90 17.30
CA PRO A 40 12.73 5.55 18.19
C PRO A 40 11.85 6.57 17.46
N CYS A 41 10.56 6.64 17.81
CA CYS A 41 9.59 7.53 17.19
C CYS A 41 9.42 8.82 18.01
N GLN A 42 10.03 9.91 17.53
CA GLN A 42 9.95 11.25 18.12
C GLN A 42 9.21 12.19 17.18
N MET A 43 7.94 12.43 17.44
CA MET A 43 7.13 13.32 16.61
C MET A 43 7.19 14.77 17.11
N ASN A 44 6.66 15.66 16.28
CA ASN A 44 6.47 17.06 16.62
C ASN A 44 5.50 17.20 17.81
N PRO A 45 5.93 17.78 18.95
CA PRO A 45 5.09 17.95 20.14
C PRO A 45 3.82 18.79 19.91
N LEU A 46 3.80 19.66 18.89
CA LEU A 46 2.63 20.47 18.54
C LEU A 46 1.53 19.64 17.85
N LEU A 47 1.89 18.49 17.27
CA LEU A 47 0.98 17.56 16.62
C LEU A 47 0.67 16.42 17.60
N PHE A 48 0.04 16.78 18.72
CA PHE A 48 -0.07 15.98 19.94
C PHE A 48 -1.13 14.85 19.91
N ASN A 49 -1.87 14.71 18.81
CA ASN A 49 -2.79 13.60 18.59
C ASN A 49 -2.94 13.29 17.09
N GLY A 50 -3.53 12.14 16.80
CA GLY A 50 -3.69 11.63 15.45
C GLY A 50 -4.57 12.50 14.55
N HIS A 51 -5.54 13.22 15.09
CA HIS A 51 -6.34 14.17 14.31
C HIS A 51 -5.50 15.34 13.81
N VAL A 52 -4.74 16.00 14.70
CA VAL A 52 -3.90 17.16 14.35
C VAL A 52 -2.77 16.73 13.42
N GLN A 53 -2.15 15.56 13.67
CA GLN A 53 -1.20 14.93 12.72
C GLN A 53 -1.83 14.80 11.33
N THR A 54 -2.99 14.14 11.24
CA THR A 54 -3.68 13.88 9.97
C THR A 54 -4.09 15.15 9.25
N MET A 55 -4.65 16.12 9.97
CA MET A 55 -5.05 17.42 9.41
C MET A 55 -3.85 18.24 8.94
N TRP A 56 -2.69 18.12 9.60
CA TRP A 56 -1.47 18.82 9.19
C TRP A 56 -0.99 18.41 7.79
N THR A 57 -1.26 17.17 7.35
CA THR A 57 -0.96 16.74 5.97
C THR A 57 -1.73 17.55 4.91
N ALA A 58 -2.89 18.11 5.24
CA ALA A 58 -3.63 18.98 4.33
C ALA A 58 -2.99 20.38 4.20
N THR A 59 -2.08 20.76 5.10
CA THR A 59 -1.28 21.98 4.96
C THR A 59 -0.24 21.74 3.88
N LYS A 60 -0.31 22.48 2.77
CA LYS A 60 0.47 22.26 1.54
C LYS A 60 1.98 22.50 1.73
N GLN A 61 2.65 21.62 2.46
CA GLN A 61 4.11 21.61 2.57
C GLN A 61 4.74 21.00 1.30
N HIS A 62 5.88 21.54 0.88
CA HIS A 62 6.61 21.00 -0.26
C HIS A 62 7.32 19.71 0.18
N GLY A 63 6.89 18.56 -0.36
CA GLY A 63 7.64 17.30 -0.21
C GLY A 63 8.90 17.25 -1.08
N PRO A 64 9.82 16.28 -0.85
CA PRO A 64 11.06 16.13 -1.60
C PRO A 64 10.85 16.10 -3.12
N PRO A 65 11.69 16.77 -3.92
CA PRO A 65 11.53 16.80 -5.37
C PRO A 65 11.91 15.44 -5.97
N ILE A 66 10.91 14.68 -6.41
CA ILE A 66 11.09 13.43 -7.18
C ILE A 66 10.54 13.67 -8.59
N TYR A 67 11.28 13.16 -9.58
CA TYR A 67 10.97 13.27 -11.00
C TYR A 67 10.61 11.91 -11.57
N TYR A 68 9.64 11.89 -12.47
CA TYR A 68 9.07 10.65 -12.99
C TYR A 68 8.96 10.67 -14.52
N LYS A 69 9.16 9.50 -15.13
CA LYS A 69 8.70 9.20 -16.48
C LYS A 69 7.54 8.22 -16.42
N ARG A 70 6.43 8.56 -17.08
CA ARG A 70 5.21 7.77 -17.12
C ARG A 70 5.22 6.84 -18.32
N HIS A 71 4.94 5.57 -18.06
CA HIS A 71 4.52 4.62 -19.08
C HIS A 71 3.06 4.22 -18.85
N VAL A 72 2.31 3.98 -19.92
CA VAL A 72 0.92 3.54 -19.87
C VAL A 72 0.88 2.10 -20.39
N PHE A 73 0.45 1.19 -19.54
CA PHE A 73 0.29 -0.22 -19.88
C PHE A 73 -1.16 -0.49 -20.30
N ASP A 74 -1.31 -1.34 -21.32
CA ASP A 74 -2.57 -2.01 -21.60
C ASP A 74 -2.77 -3.14 -20.58
N ALA A 75 -3.97 -3.25 -20.01
CA ALA A 75 -4.30 -4.29 -19.06
C ALA A 75 -4.31 -5.67 -19.76
N ASP A 76 -3.62 -6.65 -19.17
CA ASP A 76 -3.48 -8.00 -19.74
C ASP A 76 -4.64 -8.95 -19.38
N SER A 77 -5.53 -8.53 -18.49
CA SER A 77 -6.63 -9.32 -17.97
C SER A 77 -7.88 -9.18 -18.84
N LYS A 78 -8.42 -10.31 -19.30
CA LYS A 78 -9.74 -10.35 -19.97
C LYS A 78 -10.90 -9.91 -19.08
N ALA A 79 -10.74 -9.96 -17.76
CA ALA A 79 -11.77 -9.55 -16.81
C ALA A 79 -11.74 -8.04 -16.51
N VAL A 80 -10.62 -7.37 -16.81
CA VAL A 80 -10.43 -5.95 -16.51
C VAL A 80 -9.70 -5.27 -17.67
N GLU A 81 -10.47 -4.82 -18.66
CA GLU A 81 -9.96 -4.11 -19.85
C GLU A 81 -9.43 -2.70 -19.51
N GLY A 82 -8.78 -2.03 -20.47
CA GLY A 82 -8.33 -0.64 -20.35
C GLY A 82 -6.83 -0.50 -20.10
N THR A 83 -6.44 0.65 -19.56
CA THR A 83 -5.03 1.03 -19.36
C THR A 83 -4.78 1.53 -17.95
N PHE A 84 -3.54 1.38 -17.47
CA PHE A 84 -3.09 1.97 -16.22
C PHE A 84 -1.70 2.60 -16.39
N ALA A 85 -1.37 3.57 -15.54
CA ALA A 85 -0.13 4.32 -15.64
C ALA A 85 0.86 3.89 -14.55
N VAL A 86 2.13 3.77 -14.92
CA VAL A 86 3.23 3.55 -13.99
C VAL A 86 4.26 4.67 -14.16
N ASP A 87 4.57 5.34 -13.06
CA ASP A 87 5.54 6.43 -13.00
C ASP A 87 6.87 5.91 -12.47
N PHE A 88 7.89 5.88 -13.32
CA PHE A 88 9.23 5.42 -13.00
C PHE A 88 10.08 6.61 -12.56
N VAL A 89 10.73 6.50 -11.40
CA VAL A 89 11.65 7.54 -10.92
C VAL A 89 12.79 7.71 -11.92
N THR A 90 13.15 8.96 -12.19
CA THR A 90 14.22 9.30 -13.12
C THR A 90 15.07 10.45 -12.59
N LYS A 91 16.17 10.75 -13.29
CA LYS A 91 16.99 11.93 -13.03
C LYS A 91 16.18 13.21 -13.26
N PRO A 92 16.49 14.31 -12.55
CA PRO A 92 15.85 15.60 -12.78
C PRO A 92 15.91 16.03 -14.26
N PHE A 93 14.84 16.67 -14.72
CA PHE A 93 14.70 17.22 -16.07
C PHE A 93 13.96 18.56 -16.03
N GLU A 94 14.12 19.36 -17.08
CA GLU A 94 13.46 20.68 -17.22
C GLU A 94 12.13 20.61 -17.99
N GLU A 95 11.91 19.55 -18.77
CA GLU A 95 10.69 19.33 -19.54
C GLU A 95 9.43 19.36 -18.63
N THR A 96 8.33 19.91 -19.13
CA THR A 96 7.04 19.93 -18.42
C THR A 96 5.93 19.42 -19.33
N ASP A 97 4.96 18.74 -18.72
CA ASP A 97 3.73 18.31 -19.37
C ASP A 97 2.54 18.71 -18.50
N GLU A 98 1.74 19.67 -18.96
CA GLU A 98 0.59 20.19 -18.22
C GLU A 98 -0.53 19.16 -18.02
N THR A 99 -0.55 18.13 -18.87
CA THR A 99 -1.50 17.01 -18.77
C THR A 99 -1.13 16.03 -17.66
N LEU A 100 0.07 16.13 -17.10
CA LEU A 100 0.59 15.26 -16.04
C LEU A 100 0.77 16.01 -14.71
N PRO A 101 0.94 15.28 -13.59
CA PRO A 101 1.35 15.89 -12.34
C PRO A 101 2.72 16.57 -12.47
N PRO A 102 3.05 17.58 -11.64
CA PRO A 102 4.35 18.24 -11.67
C PRO A 102 5.53 17.25 -11.63
N ARG A 103 6.60 17.56 -12.38
CA ARG A 103 7.81 16.72 -12.51
C ARG A 103 7.53 15.32 -13.09
N THR A 104 6.53 15.20 -13.94
CA THR A 104 6.20 13.96 -14.65
C THR A 104 6.09 14.24 -16.14
N VAL A 105 6.77 13.44 -16.97
CA VAL A 105 6.64 13.44 -18.44
C VAL A 105 6.43 12.01 -18.91
N TYR A 106 5.96 11.78 -20.14
CA TYR A 106 5.91 10.42 -20.69
C TYR A 106 7.31 9.91 -21.06
N PHE A 107 7.51 8.60 -21.05
CA PHE A 107 8.63 8.00 -21.79
C PHE A 107 8.50 8.32 -23.28
N LYS A 108 9.63 8.59 -23.93
CA LYS A 108 9.72 8.55 -25.40
C LYS A 108 9.79 7.08 -25.82
N ASP A 109 9.30 6.73 -27.02
CA ASP A 109 9.06 5.34 -27.44
C ASP A 109 10.27 4.40 -27.24
N ASP A 110 11.48 4.91 -27.46
CA ASP A 110 12.72 4.13 -27.37
C ASP A 110 13.25 4.02 -25.92
N GLU A 111 12.83 4.91 -25.02
CA GLU A 111 13.43 5.06 -23.69
C GLU A 111 13.02 3.94 -22.72
N LEU A 112 11.81 3.41 -22.85
CA LEU A 112 11.38 2.30 -22.01
C LEU A 112 12.12 1.01 -22.38
N ALA A 113 12.31 0.76 -23.67
CA ALA A 113 13.08 -0.37 -24.18
C ALA A 113 14.55 -0.25 -23.74
N ALA A 114 15.10 0.96 -23.76
CA ALA A 114 16.47 1.28 -23.39
C ALA A 114 16.69 1.57 -21.90
N LEU A 115 15.76 1.19 -21.00
CA LEU A 115 15.95 1.34 -19.56
C LEU A 115 17.28 0.69 -19.15
N PRO A 116 18.19 1.41 -18.47
CA PRO A 116 19.49 0.88 -18.10
C PRO A 116 19.32 -0.38 -17.25
N SER A 117 19.96 -1.47 -17.69
CA SER A 117 19.85 -2.77 -17.05
C SER A 117 21.08 -3.04 -16.18
N ASP A 118 20.94 -2.71 -14.90
CA ASP A 118 21.61 -3.44 -13.82
C ASP A 118 20.56 -4.40 -13.24
N ASP A 119 20.52 -5.61 -13.75
CA ASP A 119 19.50 -6.61 -13.39
C ASP A 119 19.56 -6.97 -11.90
N GLU A 120 20.67 -6.71 -11.19
CA GLU A 120 20.77 -7.00 -9.76
C GLU A 120 20.29 -5.85 -8.86
N ARG A 121 20.13 -4.64 -9.42
CA ARG A 121 19.75 -3.45 -8.66
C ARG A 121 18.31 -3.54 -8.12
N PRO A 122 18.07 -3.44 -6.80
CA PRO A 122 16.73 -3.57 -6.21
C PRO A 122 15.68 -2.65 -6.83
N GLN A 123 14.50 -3.20 -7.12
CA GLN A 123 13.34 -2.46 -7.60
C GLN A 123 12.28 -2.33 -6.52
N LEU A 124 11.89 -1.11 -6.19
CA LEU A 124 10.72 -0.83 -5.37
C LEU A 124 9.50 -0.51 -6.24
N VAL A 125 8.40 -1.20 -6.00
CA VAL A 125 7.09 -0.94 -6.62
C VAL A 125 6.14 -0.38 -5.57
N VAL A 126 5.62 0.82 -5.81
CA VAL A 126 4.88 1.60 -4.80
C VAL A 126 3.41 1.75 -5.19
N LEU A 127 2.51 1.59 -4.22
CA LEU A 127 1.08 1.88 -4.32
C LEU A 127 0.72 3.07 -3.43
N HIS A 128 0.09 4.07 -4.05
CA HIS A 128 -0.44 5.26 -3.37
C HIS A 128 -1.81 4.98 -2.72
N GLY A 129 -2.28 5.94 -1.91
CA GLY A 129 -3.56 5.85 -1.20
C GLY A 129 -4.80 6.21 -2.03
N LEU A 130 -5.87 6.63 -1.36
CA LEU A 130 -7.12 7.02 -2.03
C LEU A 130 -6.93 8.30 -2.86
N SER A 131 -7.28 8.25 -4.13
CA SER A 131 -7.32 9.36 -5.12
C SER A 131 -5.98 10.06 -5.39
N GLY A 132 -4.85 9.47 -4.99
CA GLY A 132 -3.54 10.10 -5.06
C GLY A 132 -2.71 9.78 -6.31
N GLY A 133 -1.42 9.53 -6.11
CA GLY A 133 -0.49 9.09 -7.15
C GLY A 133 0.97 9.23 -6.74
N SER A 134 1.87 9.15 -7.71
CA SER A 134 3.32 9.39 -7.55
C SER A 134 3.69 10.76 -6.95
N HIS A 135 2.81 11.76 -7.10
CA HIS A 135 3.01 13.12 -6.62
C HIS A 135 2.77 13.29 -5.11
N GLU A 136 2.21 12.27 -4.45
CA GLU A 136 1.86 12.29 -3.03
C GLU A 136 3.06 12.58 -2.13
N ILE A 137 2.87 13.47 -1.16
CA ILE A 137 3.96 13.98 -0.33
C ILE A 137 4.46 12.90 0.64
N TYR A 138 3.56 12.17 1.30
CA TYR A 138 3.93 11.08 2.21
C TYR A 138 4.72 9.98 1.50
N LEU A 139 4.38 9.72 0.23
CA LEU A 139 5.04 8.74 -0.62
C LEU A 139 6.44 9.22 -0.98
N ARG A 140 6.56 10.46 -1.46
CA ARG A 140 7.86 11.05 -1.82
C ARG A 140 8.81 11.13 -0.62
N HIS A 141 8.32 11.44 0.58
CA HIS A 141 9.13 11.38 1.79
C HIS A 141 9.67 9.98 2.09
N ALA A 142 8.87 8.94 1.84
CA ALA A 142 9.28 7.57 2.13
C ALA A 142 10.33 7.05 1.15
N ILE A 143 10.24 7.44 -0.13
CA ILE A 143 11.16 6.95 -1.17
C ILE A 143 12.39 7.83 -1.38
N ALA A 144 12.36 9.11 -0.97
CA ALA A 144 13.46 10.05 -1.23
C ALA A 144 14.83 9.52 -0.77
N PRO A 145 15.00 8.94 0.44
CA PRO A 145 16.31 8.41 0.85
C PRO A 145 16.83 7.27 -0.06
N LEU A 146 15.92 6.45 -0.62
CA LEU A 146 16.27 5.37 -1.54
C LEU A 146 16.64 5.92 -2.93
N VAL A 147 15.97 6.99 -3.38
CA VAL A 147 16.33 7.70 -4.62
C VAL A 147 17.70 8.37 -4.49
N GLU A 148 17.94 9.02 -3.35
CA GLU A 148 19.19 9.74 -3.05
C GLU A 148 20.40 8.80 -2.95
N SER A 149 20.22 7.54 -2.53
CA SER A 149 21.33 6.58 -2.47
C SER A 149 21.85 6.18 -3.86
N GLY A 150 21.00 6.24 -4.89
CA GLY A 150 21.32 5.81 -6.25
C GLY A 150 21.37 4.28 -6.44
N GLU A 151 21.09 3.51 -5.38
CA GLU A 151 21.17 2.04 -5.37
C GLU A 151 19.82 1.37 -5.66
N TRP A 152 18.75 2.15 -5.87
CA TRP A 152 17.40 1.64 -6.08
C TRP A 152 16.79 2.14 -7.39
N ASP A 153 16.11 1.24 -8.09
CA ASP A 153 15.08 1.63 -9.05
C ASP A 153 13.72 1.68 -8.35
N ILE A 154 12.89 2.66 -8.71
CA ILE A 154 11.60 2.87 -8.06
C ILE A 154 10.55 3.20 -9.10
N CYS A 155 9.38 2.57 -9.01
CA CYS A 155 8.21 2.93 -9.80
C CYS A 155 6.95 2.98 -8.94
N VAL A 156 6.01 3.85 -9.33
CA VAL A 156 4.72 4.01 -8.66
C VAL A 156 3.61 3.59 -9.61
N VAL A 157 2.82 2.61 -9.22
CA VAL A 157 1.62 2.21 -9.97
C VAL A 157 0.51 3.18 -9.63
N ASN A 158 0.10 4.00 -10.60
CA ASN A 158 -1.03 4.90 -10.45
C ASN A 158 -2.31 4.17 -10.79
N SER A 159 -3.16 4.01 -9.79
CA SER A 159 -4.51 3.48 -9.96
C SER A 159 -5.29 4.23 -11.04
N ARG A 160 -6.14 3.51 -11.75
CA ARG A 160 -6.86 4.01 -12.93
C ARG A 160 -7.65 5.28 -12.64
N GLY A 161 -7.45 6.32 -13.46
CA GLY A 161 -8.04 7.64 -13.31
C GLY A 161 -7.27 8.59 -12.39
N CYS A 162 -6.40 8.07 -11.51
CA CYS A 162 -5.60 8.86 -10.58
C CYS A 162 -4.37 9.48 -11.25
N ALA A 163 -3.74 10.46 -10.58
CA ALA A 163 -2.53 11.12 -11.07
C ALA A 163 -2.64 11.67 -12.50
N LYS A 164 -3.82 12.17 -12.90
CA LYS A 164 -4.16 12.58 -14.27
C LYS A 164 -4.00 11.49 -15.34
N SER A 165 -3.97 10.21 -14.96
CA SER A 165 -4.06 9.11 -15.92
C SER A 165 -5.49 9.02 -16.49
N LYS A 166 -5.60 8.64 -17.76
CA LYS A 166 -6.91 8.50 -18.41
C LYS A 166 -7.67 7.31 -17.83
N PHE A 167 -8.98 7.45 -17.70
CA PHE A 167 -9.89 6.35 -17.46
C PHE A 167 -10.36 5.77 -18.81
N THR A 168 -10.01 4.52 -19.09
CA THR A 168 -10.19 3.90 -20.43
C THR A 168 -11.01 2.61 -20.41
N SER A 169 -11.69 2.31 -19.30
CA SER A 169 -12.52 1.10 -19.11
C SER A 169 -13.73 1.39 -18.24
N GLY A 170 -14.60 0.40 -18.00
CA GLY A 170 -15.78 0.55 -17.14
C GLY A 170 -15.53 0.35 -15.65
N THR A 171 -14.31 -0.02 -15.26
CA THR A 171 -14.00 -0.45 -13.88
C THR A 171 -13.02 0.53 -13.24
N LEU A 172 -13.51 1.32 -12.27
CA LEU A 172 -12.67 2.14 -11.41
C LEU A 172 -11.88 1.25 -10.44
N TYR A 173 -10.69 1.69 -10.02
CA TYR A 173 -9.97 1.02 -8.95
C TYR A 173 -10.72 1.12 -7.61
N ASN A 174 -10.50 0.14 -6.75
CA ASN A 174 -10.95 0.14 -5.36
C ASN A 174 -9.97 -0.69 -4.51
N ALA A 175 -10.27 -0.95 -3.23
CA ALA A 175 -9.35 -1.68 -2.34
C ALA A 175 -9.05 -3.13 -2.76
N ARG A 176 -9.86 -3.70 -3.68
CA ARG A 176 -9.75 -5.07 -4.22
C ARG A 176 -8.89 -5.14 -5.49
N ALA A 177 -8.49 -4.01 -6.07
CA ALA A 177 -7.86 -3.91 -7.40
C ALA A 177 -6.37 -4.31 -7.41
N THR A 178 -6.06 -5.59 -7.24
CA THR A 178 -4.67 -6.10 -7.18
C THR A 178 -4.04 -6.33 -8.56
N TRP A 179 -4.81 -6.32 -9.65
CA TRP A 179 -4.37 -6.75 -10.99
C TRP A 179 -3.32 -5.83 -11.64
N ASP A 180 -3.45 -4.50 -11.55
CA ASP A 180 -2.50 -3.58 -12.22
C ASP A 180 -1.12 -3.67 -11.54
N PHE A 181 -1.11 -3.83 -10.21
CA PHE A 181 0.12 -4.08 -9.45
C PHE A 181 0.73 -5.44 -9.82
N ARG A 182 -0.09 -6.50 -9.86
CA ARG A 182 0.34 -7.84 -10.28
C ARG A 182 0.96 -7.83 -11.67
N GLN A 183 0.33 -7.17 -12.64
CA GLN A 183 0.84 -7.05 -13.99
C GLN A 183 2.18 -6.30 -14.01
N THR A 184 2.30 -5.20 -13.26
CA THR A 184 3.55 -4.45 -13.13
C THR A 184 4.68 -5.32 -12.59
N VAL A 185 4.42 -6.08 -11.52
CA VAL A 185 5.43 -6.98 -10.90
C VAL A 185 5.84 -8.10 -11.86
N LYS A 186 4.89 -8.69 -12.59
CA LYS A 186 5.19 -9.71 -13.62
C LYS A 186 6.06 -9.14 -14.74
N TRP A 187 5.68 -7.99 -15.30
CA TRP A 187 6.45 -7.31 -16.33
C TRP A 187 7.88 -6.99 -15.86
N LEU A 188 8.04 -6.51 -14.62
CA LEU A 188 9.36 -6.26 -14.04
C LEU A 188 10.19 -7.53 -13.91
N ARG A 189 9.59 -8.65 -13.47
CA ARG A 189 10.29 -9.93 -13.35
C ARG A 189 10.71 -10.48 -14.73
N GLU A 190 9.87 -10.33 -15.74
CA GLU A 190 10.19 -10.75 -17.12
C GLU A 190 11.31 -9.90 -17.72
N LYS A 191 11.25 -8.58 -17.49
CA LYS A 191 12.26 -7.63 -18.00
C LYS A 191 13.59 -7.71 -17.26
N PHE A 192 13.55 -8.00 -15.96
CA PHE A 192 14.68 -8.05 -15.06
C PHE A 192 14.65 -9.36 -14.22
N PRO A 193 15.10 -10.50 -14.80
CA PRO A 193 14.96 -11.82 -14.18
C PRO A 193 15.66 -11.97 -12.82
N ASN A 194 16.81 -11.33 -12.62
CA ASN A 194 17.60 -11.48 -11.39
C ASN A 194 17.27 -10.42 -10.34
N ARG A 195 16.46 -9.41 -10.70
CA ARG A 195 16.20 -8.27 -9.83
C ARG A 195 15.40 -8.63 -8.58
N PRO A 196 15.84 -8.23 -7.37
CA PRO A 196 15.00 -8.34 -6.19
C PRO A 196 13.90 -7.26 -6.26
N LEU A 197 12.64 -7.68 -6.10
CA LEU A 197 11.47 -6.80 -6.24
C LEU A 197 10.87 -6.55 -4.85
N PHE A 198 10.57 -5.31 -4.51
CA PHE A 198 10.02 -4.91 -3.22
C PHE A 198 8.69 -4.19 -3.39
N GLY A 199 7.79 -4.34 -2.43
CA GLY A 199 6.48 -3.67 -2.44
C GLY A 199 6.34 -2.66 -1.32
N LEU A 200 5.84 -1.45 -1.62
CA LEU A 200 5.48 -0.45 -0.61
C LEU A 200 4.06 0.07 -0.85
N GLY A 201 3.20 -0.01 0.15
CA GLY A 201 1.82 0.46 0.05
C GLY A 201 1.45 1.46 1.13
N PHE A 202 0.58 2.42 0.81
CA PHE A 202 0.06 3.41 1.75
C PHE A 202 -1.46 3.43 1.76
N SER A 203 -2.09 3.43 2.95
CA SER A 203 -3.55 3.53 3.10
C SER A 203 -4.30 2.53 2.21
N LEU A 204 -5.15 2.96 1.29
CA LEU A 204 -5.84 2.05 0.36
C LEU A 204 -4.87 1.17 -0.46
N GLY A 205 -3.74 1.72 -0.90
CA GLY A 205 -2.68 0.98 -1.59
C GLY A 205 -1.96 -0.03 -0.69
N ALA A 206 -1.91 0.22 0.62
CA ALA A 206 -1.45 -0.75 1.60
C ALA A 206 -2.43 -1.93 1.72
N ASN A 207 -3.73 -1.68 1.69
CA ASN A 207 -4.73 -2.75 1.69
C ASN A 207 -4.63 -3.60 0.41
N MET A 208 -4.50 -2.95 -0.75
CA MET A 208 -4.29 -3.63 -2.04
C MET A 208 -3.00 -4.47 -2.04
N LEU A 209 -1.88 -3.94 -1.53
CA LEU A 209 -0.61 -4.67 -1.44
C LEU A 209 -0.70 -5.87 -0.49
N THR A 210 -1.41 -5.72 0.63
CA THR A 210 -1.62 -6.81 1.59
C THR A 210 -2.42 -7.94 0.95
N ASN A 211 -3.52 -7.60 0.25
CA ASN A 211 -4.31 -8.56 -0.50
C ASN A 211 -3.47 -9.23 -1.60
N TYR A 212 -2.71 -8.47 -2.39
CA TYR A 212 -1.80 -9.03 -3.38
C TYR A 212 -0.81 -10.04 -2.77
N CYS A 213 -0.14 -9.69 -1.68
CA CYS A 213 0.80 -10.58 -1.00
C CYS A 213 0.13 -11.85 -0.46
N GLY A 214 -1.11 -11.76 0.02
CA GLY A 214 -1.91 -12.91 0.45
C GLY A 214 -2.38 -13.78 -0.71
N GLU A 215 -2.85 -13.16 -1.80
CA GLU A 215 -3.28 -13.81 -3.06
C GLU A 215 -2.16 -14.58 -3.73
N GLU A 216 -0.99 -13.97 -3.84
CA GLU A 216 0.16 -14.63 -4.44
C GLU A 216 0.77 -15.67 -3.49
N GLY A 217 0.71 -15.46 -2.17
CA GLY A 217 1.22 -16.38 -1.17
C GLY A 217 2.64 -16.86 -1.49
N THR A 218 2.82 -18.18 -1.70
CA THR A 218 4.12 -18.76 -2.06
C THR A 218 4.61 -18.42 -3.47
N ASN A 219 3.73 -17.95 -4.35
CA ASN A 219 4.06 -17.49 -5.70
C ASN A 219 4.44 -16.01 -5.76
N CYS A 220 4.35 -15.27 -4.64
CA CYS A 220 4.64 -13.84 -4.60
C CYS A 220 6.05 -13.54 -5.12
N LEU A 221 6.16 -12.75 -6.19
CA LEU A 221 7.44 -12.41 -6.83
C LEU A 221 8.24 -11.34 -6.08
N LEU A 222 7.67 -10.78 -5.01
CA LEU A 222 8.34 -9.82 -4.14
C LEU A 222 9.28 -10.54 -3.17
N THR A 223 10.41 -9.90 -2.91
CA THR A 223 11.41 -10.27 -1.91
C THR A 223 10.95 -9.87 -0.50
N ALA A 224 10.38 -8.67 -0.34
CA ALA A 224 9.79 -8.20 0.89
C ALA A 224 8.80 -7.06 0.61
N ALA A 225 7.92 -6.78 1.57
CA ALA A 225 6.95 -5.69 1.44
C ALA A 225 6.76 -4.90 2.75
N ILE A 226 6.42 -3.61 2.61
CA ILE A 226 6.02 -2.74 3.71
C ILE A 226 4.66 -2.12 3.41
N VAL A 227 3.80 -2.05 4.42
CA VAL A 227 2.53 -1.32 4.36
C VAL A 227 2.43 -0.28 5.46
N CYS A 228 1.95 0.91 5.14
CA CYS A 228 1.82 2.04 6.07
C CYS A 228 0.36 2.47 6.21
N SER A 229 -0.13 2.57 7.45
CA SER A 229 -1.51 2.94 7.79
C SER A 229 -2.57 2.12 7.01
N ASN A 230 -2.43 0.79 6.99
CA ASN A 230 -3.34 -0.08 6.25
C ASN A 230 -4.72 -0.15 6.93
N PRO A 231 -5.83 0.22 6.25
CA PRO A 231 -7.18 -0.04 6.76
C PRO A 231 -7.56 -1.52 6.57
N PHE A 232 -6.92 -2.42 7.31
CA PHE A 232 -7.06 -3.89 7.16
C PHE A 232 -8.53 -4.35 7.14
N ASN A 233 -9.36 -3.85 8.06
CA ASN A 233 -10.79 -4.09 8.08
C ASN A 233 -11.55 -2.84 7.63
N LEU A 234 -11.94 -2.79 6.36
CA LEU A 234 -12.64 -1.65 5.76
C LEU A 234 -14.03 -1.44 6.37
N GLU A 235 -14.72 -2.52 6.75
CA GLU A 235 -16.06 -2.41 7.34
C GLU A 235 -15.99 -1.77 8.73
N VAL A 236 -15.02 -2.19 9.56
CA VAL A 236 -14.77 -1.60 10.88
C VAL A 236 -14.29 -0.16 10.74
N ALA A 237 -13.34 0.13 9.85
CA ALA A 237 -12.85 1.48 9.59
C ALA A 237 -13.99 2.43 9.17
N ASN A 238 -14.85 1.98 8.23
CA ASN A 238 -16.00 2.77 7.80
C ASN A 238 -17.00 3.01 8.94
N LYS A 239 -17.31 1.98 9.74
CA LYS A 239 -18.17 2.15 10.92
C LYS A 239 -17.57 3.14 11.91
N ALA A 240 -16.27 3.06 12.20
CA ALA A 240 -15.58 3.96 13.11
C ALA A 240 -15.63 5.41 12.63
N LEU A 241 -15.40 5.65 11.34
CA LEU A 241 -15.55 6.96 10.72
C LEU A 241 -16.98 7.51 10.90
N LYS A 242 -18.01 6.66 10.80
CA LYS A 242 -19.41 7.09 10.96
C LYS A 242 -19.83 7.33 12.42
N ARG A 243 -19.10 6.78 13.40
CA ARG A 243 -19.44 6.89 14.84
C ARG A 243 -19.17 8.28 15.42
N THR A 244 -18.23 9.04 14.84
CA THR A 244 -17.83 10.34 15.38
C THR A 244 -18.16 11.48 14.43
N LEU A 245 -18.43 12.67 14.97
CA LEU A 245 -18.72 13.86 14.16
C LEU A 245 -17.51 14.23 13.27
N ILE A 246 -16.29 14.19 13.83
CA ILE A 246 -15.06 14.45 13.07
C ILE A 246 -14.87 13.38 11.99
N GLY A 247 -15.08 12.10 12.32
CA GLY A 247 -15.02 10.99 11.37
C GLY A 247 -15.95 11.19 10.17
N ARG A 248 -17.20 11.55 10.43
CA ARG A 248 -18.23 11.68 9.39
C ARG A 248 -18.13 12.99 8.62
N GLU A 249 -18.08 14.11 9.32
CA GLU A 249 -18.20 15.44 8.71
C GLU A 249 -16.87 15.95 8.15
N VAL A 250 -15.73 15.40 8.59
CA VAL A 250 -14.41 15.75 8.08
C VAL A 250 -13.87 14.62 7.19
N TYR A 251 -13.51 13.46 7.74
CA TYR A 251 -12.76 12.46 6.97
C TYR A 251 -13.60 11.78 5.88
N GLN A 252 -14.78 11.27 6.21
CA GLN A 252 -15.70 10.66 5.23
C GLN A 252 -16.11 11.65 4.14
N ARG A 253 -16.42 12.90 4.52
CA ARG A 253 -16.75 13.94 3.55
C ARG A 253 -15.56 14.29 2.65
N VAL A 254 -14.37 14.53 3.21
CA VAL A 254 -13.18 14.88 2.40
C VAL A 254 -12.82 13.75 1.43
N MET A 255 -12.81 12.51 1.89
CA MET A 255 -12.54 11.35 1.02
C MET A 255 -13.62 11.17 -0.06
N GLY A 256 -14.90 11.29 0.31
CA GLY A 256 -16.02 11.22 -0.62
C GLY A 256 -15.97 12.32 -1.69
N GLN A 257 -15.68 13.56 -1.28
CA GLN A 257 -15.50 14.67 -2.23
C GLN A 257 -14.29 14.48 -3.13
N SER A 258 -13.17 13.94 -2.61
CA SER A 258 -11.98 13.65 -3.42
C SER A 258 -12.30 12.63 -4.52
N MET A 259 -13.00 11.55 -4.17
CA MET A 259 -13.40 10.52 -5.12
C MET A 259 -14.45 11.02 -6.13
N LYS A 260 -15.39 11.86 -5.69
CA LYS A 260 -16.34 12.53 -6.57
C LYS A 260 -15.65 13.46 -7.58
N GLN A 261 -14.67 14.25 -7.12
CA GLN A 261 -13.87 15.12 -8.00
C GLN A 261 -13.08 14.30 -9.01
N LEU A 262 -12.48 13.19 -8.58
CA LEU A 262 -11.79 12.26 -9.47
C LEU A 262 -12.70 11.78 -10.61
N ILE A 263 -13.89 11.27 -10.27
CA ILE A 263 -14.83 10.78 -11.29
C ILE A 263 -15.35 11.90 -12.19
N ASN A 264 -15.66 13.07 -11.63
CA ASN A 264 -16.14 14.20 -12.42
C ASN A 264 -15.08 14.67 -13.44
N GLY A 265 -13.78 14.52 -13.12
CA GLY A 265 -12.69 14.74 -14.08
C GLY A 265 -12.64 13.76 -15.24
N HIS A 266 -13.34 12.62 -15.14
CA HIS A 266 -13.42 11.56 -16.15
C HIS A 266 -14.84 11.36 -16.69
N ARG A 267 -15.72 12.36 -16.55
CA ARG A 267 -17.16 12.23 -16.84
C ARG A 267 -17.47 11.60 -18.21
N GLU A 268 -16.81 12.06 -19.28
CA GLU A 268 -17.03 11.53 -20.63
C GLU A 268 -16.69 10.03 -20.72
N ALA A 269 -15.61 9.60 -20.08
CA ALA A 269 -15.22 8.20 -20.03
C ALA A 269 -16.20 7.38 -19.17
N MET A 270 -16.73 7.96 -18.08
CA MET A 270 -17.75 7.30 -17.26
C MET A 270 -19.05 7.10 -18.04
N GLU A 271 -19.53 8.11 -18.76
CA GLU A 271 -20.73 8.02 -19.61
C GLU A 271 -20.55 6.97 -20.72
N LYS A 272 -19.32 6.85 -21.25
CA LYS A 272 -18.99 5.90 -22.31
C LYS A 272 -18.88 4.46 -21.82
N TYR A 273 -18.24 4.23 -20.67
CA TYR A 273 -17.84 2.89 -20.24
C TYR A 273 -18.64 2.32 -19.06
N THR A 274 -19.49 3.12 -18.42
CA THR A 274 -20.28 2.69 -17.26
C THR A 274 -21.76 3.01 -17.45
N LYS A 275 -22.60 2.42 -16.58
CA LYS A 275 -24.05 2.73 -16.49
C LYS A 275 -24.37 3.53 -15.23
N LEU A 276 -23.43 4.32 -14.74
CA LEU A 276 -23.61 5.08 -13.52
C LEU A 276 -24.65 6.18 -13.71
N ASP A 277 -25.47 6.37 -12.68
CA ASP A 277 -26.39 7.50 -12.59
C ASP A 277 -25.62 8.74 -12.13
N LEU A 278 -25.34 9.64 -13.07
CA LEU A 278 -24.58 10.86 -12.81
C LEU A 278 -25.31 11.85 -11.89
N GLU A 279 -26.64 11.83 -11.84
CA GLU A 279 -27.39 12.67 -10.92
C GLU A 279 -27.18 12.21 -9.48
N ARG A 280 -27.18 10.89 -9.25
CA ARG A 280 -26.84 10.32 -7.94
C ARG A 280 -25.41 10.61 -7.54
N LEU A 281 -24.46 10.49 -8.47
CA LEU A 281 -23.06 10.84 -8.24
C LEU A 281 -22.91 12.31 -7.81
N ASN A 282 -23.68 13.22 -8.42
CA ASN A 282 -23.69 14.64 -8.05
C ASN A 282 -24.23 14.90 -6.64
N ASN A 283 -25.00 13.97 -6.06
CA ASN A 283 -25.52 14.07 -4.69
C ASN A 283 -24.63 13.39 -3.63
N VAL A 284 -23.58 12.67 -4.06
CA VAL A 284 -22.62 12.05 -3.13
C VAL A 284 -21.92 13.11 -2.28
N THR A 285 -21.95 12.88 -0.97
CA THR A 285 -21.29 13.69 0.06
C THR A 285 -20.18 12.92 0.76
N TYR A 286 -20.46 11.69 1.17
CA TYR A 286 -19.57 10.85 1.98
C TYR A 286 -18.96 9.70 1.16
N LEU A 287 -17.86 9.11 1.66
CA LEU A 287 -17.18 8.02 0.97
C LEU A 287 -18.05 6.76 0.88
N ASP A 288 -18.82 6.42 1.91
CA ASP A 288 -19.72 5.26 1.87
C ASP A 288 -20.86 5.42 0.84
N GLU A 289 -21.32 6.65 0.61
CA GLU A 289 -22.24 6.96 -0.48
C GLU A 289 -21.57 6.81 -1.84
N PHE A 290 -20.33 7.27 -2.00
CA PHE A 290 -19.56 7.05 -3.22
C PHE A 290 -19.40 5.56 -3.51
N ASP A 291 -19.01 4.77 -2.51
CA ASP A 291 -18.81 3.34 -2.66
C ASP A 291 -20.11 2.62 -3.05
N ARG A 292 -21.25 3.04 -2.50
CA ARG A 292 -22.56 2.50 -2.88
C ARG A 292 -22.97 2.88 -4.30
N GLU A 293 -22.89 4.16 -4.66
CA GLU A 293 -23.40 4.64 -5.95
C GLU A 293 -22.43 4.36 -7.11
N VAL A 294 -21.15 4.09 -6.84
CA VAL A 294 -20.12 3.89 -7.87
C VAL A 294 -19.51 2.50 -7.79
N GLN A 295 -18.87 2.16 -6.67
CA GLN A 295 -18.07 0.93 -6.57
C GLN A 295 -18.97 -0.29 -6.67
N CYS A 296 -20.11 -0.28 -5.97
CA CYS A 296 -21.06 -1.39 -6.02
C CYS A 296 -21.61 -1.63 -7.43
N ILE A 297 -21.91 -0.56 -8.18
CA ILE A 297 -22.40 -0.68 -9.54
C ILE A 297 -21.29 -1.14 -10.49
N SER A 298 -20.10 -0.54 -10.39
CA SER A 298 -18.99 -0.80 -11.32
C SER A 298 -18.35 -2.18 -11.12
N TRP A 299 -18.43 -2.74 -9.91
CA TRP A 299 -17.88 -4.05 -9.55
C TRP A 299 -18.93 -5.13 -9.32
N GLY A 300 -20.23 -4.78 -9.38
CA GLY A 300 -21.32 -5.71 -9.15
C GLY A 300 -21.50 -6.14 -7.69
N TYR A 301 -21.03 -5.35 -6.71
CA TYR A 301 -21.34 -5.63 -5.31
C TYR A 301 -22.81 -5.32 -4.99
N PRO A 302 -23.52 -6.17 -4.24
CA PRO A 302 -24.92 -5.94 -3.91
C PRO A 302 -25.11 -4.84 -2.86
N THR A 303 -24.10 -4.56 -2.03
CA THR A 303 -24.10 -3.51 -1.00
C THR A 303 -22.67 -3.02 -0.75
N GLU A 304 -22.52 -1.79 -0.24
CA GLU A 304 -21.22 -1.26 0.17
C GLU A 304 -20.59 -2.09 1.29
N SER A 305 -21.40 -2.70 2.15
CA SER A 305 -20.90 -3.60 3.20
C SER A 305 -20.34 -4.90 2.62
N ALA A 306 -20.94 -5.42 1.54
CA ALA A 306 -20.39 -6.57 0.83
C ALA A 306 -19.04 -6.24 0.18
N TYR A 307 -18.92 -5.05 -0.42
CA TYR A 307 -17.65 -4.53 -0.91
C TYR A 307 -16.61 -4.44 0.22
N TYR A 308 -16.93 -3.80 1.34
CA TYR A 308 -15.96 -3.64 2.43
C TYR A 308 -15.47 -4.96 3.01
N ARG A 309 -16.35 -5.96 3.16
CA ARG A 309 -15.94 -7.29 3.62
C ARG A 309 -15.02 -7.99 2.63
N ASP A 310 -15.38 -8.01 1.34
CA ASP A 310 -14.59 -8.68 0.32
C ASP A 310 -13.24 -8.00 0.07
N ALA A 311 -13.20 -6.67 0.15
CA ALA A 311 -11.99 -5.91 -0.13
C ALA A 311 -11.06 -5.76 1.09
N SER A 312 -11.50 -6.13 2.30
CA SER A 312 -10.65 -6.11 3.51
C SER A 312 -9.46 -7.08 3.37
N SER A 313 -8.36 -6.76 4.05
CA SER A 313 -7.10 -7.51 3.97
C SER A 313 -6.69 -8.21 5.28
N CYS A 314 -7.56 -8.24 6.29
CA CYS A 314 -7.31 -8.96 7.55
C CYS A 314 -6.90 -10.42 7.33
N ASP A 315 -7.75 -11.19 6.64
CA ASP A 315 -7.52 -12.62 6.45
C ASP A 315 -6.35 -12.90 5.52
N ALA A 316 -6.10 -11.99 4.56
CA ALA A 316 -4.95 -12.08 3.65
C ALA A 316 -3.61 -12.12 4.40
N VAL A 317 -3.53 -11.50 5.59
CA VAL A 317 -2.34 -11.57 6.46
C VAL A 317 -1.93 -13.02 6.73
N LEU A 318 -2.87 -13.96 6.91
CA LEU A 318 -2.56 -15.36 7.18
C LEU A 318 -1.89 -16.08 6.00
N ALA A 319 -2.08 -15.59 4.77
CA ALA A 319 -1.55 -16.20 3.55
C ALA A 319 -0.23 -15.60 3.04
N ILE A 320 0.24 -14.48 3.62
CA ILE A 320 1.50 -13.85 3.23
C ILE A 320 2.69 -14.80 3.47
N ARG A 321 3.57 -14.98 2.47
CA ARG A 321 4.77 -15.85 2.54
C ARG A 321 6.07 -15.15 2.13
N VAL A 322 6.11 -13.84 2.27
CA VAL A 322 7.31 -13.01 2.08
C VAL A 322 7.50 -12.14 3.32
N PRO A 323 8.75 -11.78 3.70
CA PRO A 323 8.99 -10.82 4.77
C PRO A 323 8.12 -9.56 4.62
N PHE A 324 7.27 -9.31 5.61
CA PHE A 324 6.24 -8.29 5.53
C PHE A 324 6.18 -7.45 6.81
N LEU A 325 6.33 -6.14 6.67
CA LEU A 325 6.29 -5.20 7.78
C LEU A 325 5.09 -4.25 7.64
N ALA A 326 4.21 -4.22 8.63
CA ALA A 326 3.15 -3.22 8.73
C ALA A 326 3.54 -2.14 9.73
N LEU A 327 3.53 -0.87 9.30
CA LEU A 327 3.71 0.31 10.13
C LEU A 327 2.36 0.97 10.38
N HIS A 328 1.97 1.11 11.65
CA HIS A 328 0.62 1.57 11.99
C HIS A 328 0.59 2.47 13.23
N ALA A 329 -0.13 3.59 13.18
CA ALA A 329 -0.33 4.45 14.34
C ALA A 329 -1.63 4.06 15.04
N LYS A 330 -1.60 3.84 16.34
CA LYS A 330 -2.80 3.48 17.13
C LYS A 330 -3.82 4.61 17.22
N ASP A 331 -3.35 5.85 17.11
CA ASP A 331 -4.20 7.05 17.09
C ASP A 331 -4.66 7.45 15.66
N ASP A 332 -4.44 6.61 14.66
CA ASP A 332 -4.89 6.85 13.29
C ASP A 332 -6.43 7.00 13.23
N PRO A 333 -6.96 8.18 12.83
CA PRO A 333 -8.40 8.43 12.87
C PRO A 333 -9.16 7.85 11.66
N ILE A 334 -8.45 7.27 10.69
CA ILE A 334 -9.02 6.69 9.47
C ILE A 334 -8.85 5.17 9.49
N ALA A 335 -7.63 4.69 9.64
CA ALA A 335 -7.31 3.28 9.79
C ALA A 335 -7.22 2.94 11.29
N VAL A 336 -8.36 2.96 11.97
CA VAL A 336 -8.46 2.87 13.43
C VAL A 336 -7.84 1.59 14.01
N GLU A 337 -7.34 1.67 15.25
CA GLU A 337 -6.74 0.53 15.95
C GLU A 337 -7.66 -0.70 16.05
N GLU A 338 -8.97 -0.49 16.23
CA GLU A 338 -9.96 -1.58 16.31
C GLU A 338 -10.09 -2.41 15.01
N ALA A 339 -9.54 -1.92 13.90
CA ALA A 339 -9.52 -2.62 12.62
C ALA A 339 -8.23 -3.43 12.38
N ILE A 340 -7.27 -3.41 13.32
CA ILE A 340 -5.98 -4.09 13.18
C ILE A 340 -6.12 -5.60 13.49
N PRO A 341 -5.67 -6.50 12.61
CA PRO A 341 -5.76 -7.95 12.76
C PRO A 341 -4.60 -8.50 13.62
N TYR A 342 -4.54 -8.11 14.90
CA TYR A 342 -3.43 -8.47 15.80
C TYR A 342 -3.22 -9.99 15.91
N GLU A 343 -4.29 -10.77 15.94
CA GLU A 343 -4.21 -12.22 16.08
C GLU A 343 -3.62 -12.88 14.82
N GLU A 344 -3.97 -12.40 13.63
CA GLU A 344 -3.45 -12.89 12.36
C GLU A 344 -1.94 -12.66 12.25
N PHE A 345 -1.44 -11.50 12.70
CA PHE A 345 -0.01 -11.22 12.81
C PHE A 345 0.70 -12.16 13.81
N GLN A 346 0.03 -12.58 14.88
CA GLN A 346 0.58 -13.57 15.83
C GLN A 346 0.59 -15.00 15.28
N LYS A 347 -0.19 -15.28 14.23
CA LYS A 347 -0.22 -16.60 13.59
C LYS A 347 0.74 -16.71 12.41
N ASN A 348 1.07 -15.61 11.73
CA ASN A 348 1.94 -15.67 10.55
C ASN A 348 3.42 -15.34 10.89
N PRO A 349 4.36 -16.29 10.72
CA PRO A 349 5.78 -16.05 10.98
C PRO A 349 6.45 -15.06 10.02
N TYR A 350 5.88 -14.81 8.85
CA TYR A 350 6.44 -13.91 7.83
C TYR A 350 6.14 -12.42 8.09
N THR A 351 5.27 -12.13 9.05
CA THR A 351 4.71 -10.78 9.24
C THR A 351 5.10 -10.18 10.58
N VAL A 352 5.42 -8.89 10.58
CA VAL A 352 5.62 -8.09 11.79
C VAL A 352 4.74 -6.84 11.68
N LEU A 353 3.91 -6.60 12.69
CA LEU A 353 3.19 -5.34 12.87
C LEU A 353 3.94 -4.48 13.88
N CYS A 354 4.46 -3.34 13.43
CA CYS A 354 5.03 -2.30 14.26
C CYS A 354 3.97 -1.20 14.48
N THR A 355 3.47 -1.09 15.71
CA THR A 355 2.56 -0.02 16.10
C THR A 355 3.28 1.11 16.81
N THR A 356 2.92 2.35 16.49
CA THR A 356 3.28 3.53 17.30
C THR A 356 2.05 3.98 18.08
N SER A 357 2.24 4.49 19.30
CA SER A 357 1.11 5.02 20.10
C SER A 357 0.50 6.29 19.49
N LEU A 358 1.29 7.01 18.70
CA LEU A 358 0.91 8.25 18.05
C LEU A 358 1.51 8.31 16.63
N GLY A 359 0.86 9.01 15.72
CA GLY A 359 1.35 9.20 14.36
C GLY A 359 0.29 9.69 13.37
N GLY A 360 -1.00 9.48 13.64
CA GLY A 360 -2.08 9.80 12.70
C GLY A 360 -2.00 9.02 11.38
N HIS A 361 -2.87 9.36 10.42
CA HIS A 361 -2.93 8.65 9.14
C HIS A 361 -1.83 9.11 8.19
N LEU A 362 -0.83 8.24 7.93
CA LEU A 362 0.31 8.51 7.04
C LEU A 362 1.24 9.67 7.44
N CYS A 363 1.14 10.18 8.67
CA CYS A 363 1.77 11.44 9.05
C CYS A 363 3.12 11.26 9.71
N TRP A 364 3.14 10.78 10.96
CA TRP A 364 4.33 10.67 11.81
C TRP A 364 5.29 11.87 11.67
N PHE A 365 4.75 13.09 11.67
CA PHE A 365 5.56 14.28 11.45
C PHE A 365 6.57 14.46 12.58
N GLU A 366 7.84 14.60 12.20
CA GLU A 366 8.95 14.87 13.10
C GLU A 366 9.17 16.39 13.27
N PRO A 367 9.86 16.82 14.33
CA PRO A 367 10.41 18.18 14.38
C PRO A 367 11.24 18.45 13.12
N GLY A 368 11.00 19.59 12.45
CA GLY A 368 11.68 19.94 11.20
C GLY A 368 10.97 19.52 9.91
N GLY A 369 9.80 18.87 9.99
CA GLY A 369 8.93 18.61 8.84
C GLY A 369 9.16 17.29 8.10
N GLY A 370 10.14 16.49 8.53
CA GLY A 370 10.29 15.10 8.10
C GLY A 370 9.14 14.22 8.58
N ARG A 371 9.11 12.97 8.09
CA ARG A 371 8.14 11.96 8.54
C ARG A 371 8.89 10.71 8.98
N TRP A 372 8.60 10.25 10.19
CA TRP A 372 9.35 9.17 10.82
C TRP A 372 9.32 7.90 9.98
N HIS A 373 8.20 7.55 9.34
CA HIS A 373 8.03 6.31 8.57
C HIS A 373 8.99 6.16 7.39
N ALA A 374 9.60 7.25 6.90
CA ALA A 374 10.65 7.17 5.88
C ALA A 374 11.89 6.38 6.36
N LYS A 375 12.25 6.50 7.63
CA LYS A 375 13.41 5.82 8.24
C LYS A 375 13.23 4.30 8.33
N PRO A 376 12.18 3.75 8.98
CA PRO A 376 11.97 2.30 9.02
C PRO A 376 11.74 1.73 7.62
N VAL A 377 11.09 2.45 6.70
CA VAL A 377 10.94 2.03 5.30
C VAL A 377 12.30 1.84 4.65
N THR A 378 13.14 2.87 4.68
CA THR A 378 14.47 2.86 4.05
C THR A 378 15.36 1.79 4.69
N ASN A 379 15.42 1.76 6.02
CA ASN A 379 16.32 0.87 6.75
C ASN A 379 15.92 -0.60 6.58
N PHE A 380 14.62 -0.92 6.61
CA PHE A 380 14.15 -2.29 6.40
C PHE A 380 14.44 -2.75 4.96
N PHE A 381 14.11 -1.96 3.94
CA PHE A 381 14.38 -2.33 2.56
C PHE A 381 15.88 -2.47 2.28
N ASN A 382 16.73 -1.56 2.75
CA ASN A 382 18.18 -1.68 2.61
C ASN A 382 18.71 -2.94 3.31
N HIS A 383 18.25 -3.24 4.53
CA HIS A 383 18.67 -4.45 5.22
C HIS A 383 18.25 -5.70 4.43
N MET A 384 17.01 -5.76 3.96
CA MET A 384 16.54 -6.88 3.17
C MET A 384 17.33 -7.02 1.86
N ALA A 385 17.52 -5.96 1.08
CA ALA A 385 18.20 -6.02 -0.21
C ALA A 385 19.70 -6.33 -0.12
N PHE A 386 20.39 -5.70 0.83
CA PHE A 386 21.85 -5.71 0.84
C PHE A 386 22.44 -6.69 1.84
N ASN A 387 21.73 -7.03 2.91
CA ASN A 387 22.28 -7.88 3.97
C ASN A 387 21.73 -9.32 3.93
N VAL A 388 20.46 -9.51 3.59
CA VAL A 388 19.81 -10.84 3.60
C VAL A 388 20.21 -11.68 2.38
N ASP A 389 20.50 -12.96 2.60
CA ASP A 389 20.70 -13.95 1.55
C ASP A 389 19.35 -14.48 1.05
N HIS A 390 18.87 -13.93 -0.07
CA HIS A 390 17.58 -14.29 -0.65
C HIS A 390 17.49 -15.74 -1.13
N ASN A 391 18.61 -16.37 -1.45
CA ASN A 391 18.64 -17.77 -1.87
C ASN A 391 18.49 -18.74 -0.69
N ALA A 392 18.76 -18.25 0.53
CA ALA A 392 18.65 -19.00 1.76
C ALA A 392 17.34 -18.76 2.52
N LEU A 393 16.43 -17.96 1.98
CA LEU A 393 15.06 -17.91 2.49
C LEU A 393 14.48 -19.32 2.42
N PRO A 394 13.85 -19.83 3.50
CA PRO A 394 13.26 -21.16 3.46
C PRO A 394 12.31 -21.26 2.26
N PRO A 395 12.22 -22.41 1.58
CA PRO A 395 11.27 -22.60 0.49
C PRO A 395 9.93 -22.09 0.99
N LYS A 396 9.31 -21.12 0.27
CA LYS A 396 8.05 -20.51 0.70
C LYS A 396 7.14 -21.67 1.08
N THR A 397 6.87 -21.86 2.37
CA THR A 397 6.36 -23.15 2.85
C THR A 397 4.98 -23.35 2.27
N ASN A 398 4.91 -24.17 1.22
CA ASN A 398 3.74 -24.42 0.39
C ASN A 398 2.58 -24.87 1.25
N GLY A 399 1.56 -24.02 1.38
CA GLY A 399 0.25 -24.43 1.87
C GLY A 399 0.26 -25.29 3.12
N VAL A 400 1.31 -25.21 3.96
CA VAL A 400 1.40 -26.01 5.19
C VAL A 400 0.29 -25.46 6.05
N PRO A 401 -0.78 -26.24 6.28
CA PRO A 401 -1.88 -25.75 7.08
C PRO A 401 -1.31 -25.41 8.44
N VAL A 402 -1.56 -24.19 8.90
CA VAL A 402 -1.09 -23.82 10.22
C VAL A 402 -1.93 -24.64 11.19
N THR A 403 -1.29 -25.50 11.98
CA THR A 403 -2.00 -26.40 12.89
C THR A 403 -2.28 -25.67 14.19
N ASN A 404 -3.54 -25.60 14.63
CA ASN A 404 -3.89 -25.15 15.98
C ASN A 404 -4.20 -26.33 16.91
N GLY A 405 -3.32 -27.34 16.93
CA GLY A 405 -3.53 -28.58 17.69
C GLY A 405 -4.60 -29.50 17.08
N SER A 406 -5.86 -29.05 17.05
CA SER A 406 -7.04 -29.83 16.64
C SER A 406 -7.52 -29.57 15.20
N ALA A 407 -7.02 -28.54 14.53
CA ALA A 407 -7.42 -28.20 13.16
C ALA A 407 -6.25 -27.69 12.33
N GLU A 408 -6.31 -28.03 11.05
CA GLU A 408 -5.50 -27.47 9.97
C GLU A 408 -6.32 -26.35 9.30
N TYR A 409 -5.73 -25.17 9.14
CA TYR A 409 -6.39 -24.08 8.41
C TYR A 409 -5.51 -23.52 7.29
N HIS A 410 -6.19 -23.09 6.22
CA HIS A 410 -5.59 -22.43 5.08
C HIS A 410 -6.54 -21.30 4.62
N PHE A 411 -6.00 -20.10 4.38
CA PHE A 411 -6.75 -19.05 3.70
C PHE A 411 -6.61 -19.26 2.20
N ASP A 412 -7.68 -19.70 1.55
CA ASP A 412 -7.77 -19.71 0.09
C ASP A 412 -7.98 -18.27 -0.36
N ALA A 413 -6.90 -17.63 -0.79
CA ALA A 413 -6.93 -16.26 -1.22
C ALA A 413 -7.62 -16.05 -2.58
N ALA A 414 -7.77 -17.10 -3.41
CA ALA A 414 -8.55 -17.00 -4.64
C ALA A 414 -10.06 -16.99 -4.34
N LYS A 415 -10.48 -17.72 -3.31
CA LYS A 415 -11.89 -17.75 -2.85
C LYS A 415 -12.19 -16.76 -1.71
N HIS A 416 -11.17 -16.07 -1.17
CA HIS A 416 -11.27 -15.26 0.05
C HIS A 416 -11.98 -16.00 1.19
N ARG A 417 -11.57 -17.24 1.43
CA ARG A 417 -12.24 -18.11 2.39
C ARG A 417 -11.23 -18.86 3.24
N MET A 418 -11.51 -18.89 4.54
CA MET A 418 -10.85 -19.82 5.45
C MET A 418 -11.36 -21.24 5.20
N GLU A 419 -10.46 -22.12 4.77
CA GLU A 419 -10.68 -23.56 4.71
C GLU A 419 -10.15 -24.16 6.02
N ILE A 420 -11.03 -24.80 6.78
CA ILE A 420 -10.72 -25.42 8.07
C ILE A 420 -10.96 -26.92 7.94
N LYS A 421 -9.91 -27.70 8.19
CA LYS A 421 -9.97 -29.15 8.28
C LYS A 421 -9.73 -29.56 9.73
N VAL A 422 -10.81 -29.94 10.41
CA VAL A 422 -10.73 -30.48 11.78
C VAL A 422 -10.09 -31.87 11.69
N ARG A 423 -9.05 -32.12 12.50
CA ARG A 423 -8.47 -33.46 12.63
C ARG A 423 -9.40 -34.27 13.54
N GLU A 424 -9.90 -35.40 13.03
CA GLU A 424 -10.72 -36.36 13.80
C GLU A 424 -9.94 -36.99 14.95
#